data_AF-A0A353TDK1-F1
#
_entry.id   AF-A0A353TDK1-F1
#
_cell.length_a   1.000
_cell.length_b   1.000
_cell.length_c   1.000
_cell.angle_alpha   90.00
_cell.angle_beta   90.00
_cell.angle_gamma   90.00
#
_symmetry.space_group_name_H-M   'P 1'
#
loop_
_entity.id
_entity.type
_entity.pdbx_description
1 polymer ?
#
loop_
_entity_poly.entity_id
_entity_poly.type
_entity_poly.pdbx_seq_one_letter_code
_entity_poly.pdbx_strand_id
1 'polypeptide(L)' 'MKNRLKILLLLTLLPFGLYSQTFQVTVIGISDGDTFTGLNSDSLQLKFRIHGIDGAGIPPGLQ' A
#
# COMPACT_ATOMS: atom_id res chain seq x y z
N MET A 1 -35.87 0.03 -19.24
CA MET A 1 -35.03 -1.18 -19.03
C MET A 1 -33.54 -0.96 -19.30
N LYS A 2 -33.13 -0.26 -20.37
CA LYS A 2 -31.70 -0.02 -20.72
C LYS A 2 -30.82 0.53 -19.59
N ASN A 3 -31.29 1.50 -18.80
CA ASN A 3 -30.47 2.15 -17.77
C ASN A 3 -30.33 1.29 -16.50
N ARG A 4 -31.33 0.45 -16.19
CA ARG A 4 -31.28 -0.46 -15.04
C ARG A 4 -30.26 -1.58 -15.25
N LEU A 5 -30.09 -2.04 -16.50
CA LEU A 5 -29.06 -3.03 -16.86
C LEU A 5 -27.64 -2.46 -16.70
N LYS A 6 -27.40 -1.19 -17.06
CA LYS A 6 -26.10 -0.53 -16.87
C LYS A 6 -25.75 -0.37 -15.39
N ILE A 7 -26.73 0.00 -14.57
CA ILE A 7 -26.55 0.14 -13.12
C ILE A 7 -26.25 -1.23 -12.48
N LEU A 8 -26.98 -2.28 -12.90
CA LEU A 8 -26.73 -3.64 -12.44
C LEU A 8 -25.32 -4.11 -12.81
N LEU A 9 -24.88 -3.85 -14.05
CA LEU A 9 -23.52 -4.16 -14.51
C LEU A 9 -22.45 -3.42 -13.70
N LEU A 10 -22.67 -2.14 -13.39
CA LEU A 10 -21.74 -1.33 -12.60
C LEU A 10 -21.64 -1.85 -11.16
N LEU A 11 -22.77 -2.21 -10.54
CA LEU A 11 -22.81 -2.77 -9.19
C LEU A 11 -22.07 -4.10 -9.09
N THR A 12 -22.14 -4.95 -10.13
CA THR A 12 -21.41 -6.21 -10.16
C THR A 12 -19.89 -6.06 -10.33
N LEU A 13 -19.42 -4.91 -10.83
CA LEU A 13 -17.99 -4.66 -11.07
C LEU A 13 -17.25 -4.03 -9.88
N LEU A 14 -17.98 -3.40 -8.94
CA LEU A 14 -17.42 -2.79 -7.73
C LEU A 14 -16.59 -3.72 -6.82
N PRO A 15 -16.98 -4.99 -6.54
CA PRO A 15 -16.26 -5.82 -5.58
C PRO A 15 -14.87 -6.27 -6.06
N PHE A 16 -14.57 -6.18 -7.36
CA PHE A 16 -13.26 -6.56 -7.91
C PHE A 16 -12.16 -5.54 -7.62
N GLY A 17 -12.48 -4.31 -7.20
CA GLY A 17 -11.51 -3.26 -6.90
C GLY A 17 -10.95 -3.27 -5.48
N LEU A 18 -11.48 -4.12 -4.59
CA LEU A 18 -11.19 -4.08 -3.14
C LEU A 18 -10.17 -5.14 -2.68
N TYR A 19 -9.50 -5.83 -3.61
CA TYR A 19 -8.45 -6.77 -3.24
C TYR A 19 -7.21 -6.02 -2.77
N SER A 20 -6.98 -6.04 -1.44
CA SER A 20 -5.69 -5.67 -0.86
C SER A 20 -4.63 -6.66 -1.36
N GLN A 21 -3.62 -6.15 -2.07
CA GLN A 21 -2.52 -6.96 -2.54
C GLN A 21 -1.60 -7.29 -1.37
N THR A 22 -1.33 -8.57 -1.14
CA THR A 22 -0.30 -9.00 -0.20
C THR A 22 1.04 -8.96 -0.91
N PHE A 23 2.01 -8.25 -0.34
CA PHE A 23 3.34 -8.12 -0.91
C PHE A 23 4.37 -8.76 0.03
N GLN A 24 5.10 -9.76 -0.46
CA GLN A 24 6.13 -10.45 0.32
C GLN A 24 7.51 -9.93 -0.07
N VAL A 25 8.28 -9.53 0.93
CA VAL A 25 9.65 -9.02 0.77
C VAL A 25 10.54 -9.54 1.86
N THR A 26 11.82 -9.67 1.54
CA THR A 26 12.88 -9.85 2.54
C THR A 26 13.36 -8.47 2.98
N VAL A 27 13.32 -8.18 4.28
CA VAL A 27 13.83 -6.91 4.80
C VAL A 27 15.35 -6.91 4.71
N ILE A 28 15.91 -5.93 4.00
CA ILE A 28 17.36 -5.78 3.79
C ILE A 28 17.92 -4.51 4.46
N GLY A 29 17.05 -3.61 4.93
CA GLY A 29 17.45 -2.41 5.66
C GLY A 29 16.28 -1.76 6.39
N ILE A 30 16.57 -1.07 7.48
CA ILE A 30 15.60 -0.29 8.27
C ILE A 30 16.11 1.15 8.26
N SER A 31 15.27 2.10 7.86
CA SER A 31 15.64 3.52 7.80
C SER A 31 15.20 4.27 9.04
N ASP A 32 13.94 4.08 9.45
CA ASP A 32 13.31 4.78 10.56
C ASP A 32 12.36 3.82 11.29
N GLY A 33 11.78 4.25 12.42
CA GLY A 33 10.85 3.43 13.21
C GLY A 33 9.59 2.96 12.47
N ASP A 34 9.23 3.63 11.37
CA ASP A 34 8.07 3.29 10.52
C ASP A 34 8.46 2.92 9.08
N THR A 35 9.75 2.88 8.75
CA THR A 35 10.23 2.83 7.37
C THR A 35 11.33 1.79 7.18
N PHE A 36 11.17 0.90 6.22
CA PHE A 36 12.13 -0.16 5.89
C PHE A 36 12.29 -0.36 4.37
N THR A 37 13.41 -0.96 3.97
CA THR A 37 13.69 -1.36 2.60
C THR A 37 13.57 -2.88 2.48
N GLY A 38 12.71 -3.33 1.57
CA GLY A 38 12.50 -4.72 1.24
C GLY A 38 13.05 -5.07 -0.14
N LEU A 39 13.53 -6.30 -0.28
CA LEU A 39 13.88 -6.93 -1.56
C LEU A 39 12.79 -7.94 -1.91
N ASN A 40 12.21 -7.84 -3.11
CA ASN A 40 11.23 -8.81 -3.60
C ASN A 40 11.91 -9.98 -4.35
N SER A 41 11.11 -10.93 -4.84
CA SER A 41 11.58 -12.07 -5.65
C SER A 41 12.27 -11.67 -6.96
N ASP A 42 11.93 -10.50 -7.48
CA ASP A 42 12.47 -9.96 -8.73
C ASP A 42 13.75 -9.14 -8.50
N SER A 43 14.32 -9.20 -7.29
CA SER A 43 15.47 -8.41 -6.86
C SER A 43 15.25 -6.89 -6.92
N LEU A 44 13.98 -6.45 -6.90
CA LEU A 44 13.61 -5.05 -6.78
C LEU A 44 13.70 -4.62 -5.32
N GLN A 45 14.44 -3.54 -5.09
CA GLN A 45 14.48 -2.87 -3.79
C GLN A 45 13.37 -1.83 -3.71
N LEU A 46 12.50 -1.99 -2.72
CA LEU A 46 11.34 -1.14 -2.51
C LEU A 46 11.38 -0.58 -1.09
N LYS A 47 11.10 0.71 -0.94
CA LYS A 47 11.01 1.38 0.35
C LYS A 47 9.56 1.39 0.81
N PHE A 48 9.30 0.81 1.98
CA PHE A 48 8.00 0.72 2.59
C PHE A 48 7.94 1.65 3.80
N ARG A 49 6.83 2.39 3.90
CA ARG A 49 6.46 3.15 5.09
C ARG A 49 5.15 2.58 5.64
N ILE A 50 5.11 2.27 6.92
CA ILE A 50 3.95 1.65 7.56
C ILE A 50 2.87 2.71 7.71
N HIS A 51 1.78 2.55 6.97
CA HIS A 51 0.65 3.47 7.06
C HIS A 51 0.01 3.42 8.45
N GLY A 52 -0.29 4.59 9.03
CA GLY A 52 -0.87 4.71 10.37
C GLY A 52 0.15 4.65 11.52
N ILE A 53 1.43 4.46 11.22
CA ILE A 53 2.53 4.66 12.16
C ILE A 53 3.32 5.86 11.66
N ASP A 54 3.40 6.92 12.48
CA ASP A 54 4.40 7.96 12.27
C ASP A 54 5.64 7.54 13.05
N GLY A 55 6.73 7.29 12.35
CA GLY A 55 8.02 7.06 12.99
C GLY A 55 8.34 8.26 13.86
N ALA A 56 9.19 8.07 14.87
CA ALA A 56 9.72 9.17 15.67
C ALA A 56 10.68 10.04 14.83
N GLY A 57 10.16 10.70 13.80
CA GLY A 57 10.82 11.79 13.12
C GLY A 57 10.80 13.00 14.03
N ILE A 58 11.91 13.74 14.09
CA ILE A 58 11.92 15.04 14.76
C ILE A 58 10.85 15.91 14.07
N PRO A 59 9.89 16.49 14.82
CA PRO A 59 8.86 17.33 14.24
C PRO A 59 9.48 18.43 13.37
N PRO A 60 8.89 18.74 12.20
CA PRO A 60 9.35 19.88 11.41
C PRO A 60 9.25 21.15 12.27
N GLY A 61 10.41 21.74 12.59
CA GLY A 61 10.53 22.89 13.52
C GLY A 61 11.45 22.66 14.72
N LEU A 62 11.98 21.45 14.92
CA LEU A 62 12.99 21.13 15.95
C LEU A 62 14.37 20.77 15.34
N GLN A 63 14.63 21.20 14.10
CA GLN A 63 15.94 21.11 13.43
C GLN A 63 16.76 22.39 13.62
#